data_AF-B9KII6-F1
#
_entry.id   AF-B9KII6-F1
#
_cell.length_a   1.000
_cell.length_b   1.000
_cell.length_c   1.000
_cell.angle_alpha   90.00
_cell.angle_beta   90.00
_cell.angle_gamma   90.00
#
_symmetry.space_group_name_H-M   'P 1'
#
loop_
_entity.id
_entity.type
_entity.pdbx_description
1 polymer ?
#
loop_
_entity_poly.entity_id
_entity_poly.type
_entity_poly.pdbx_seq_one_letter_code
_entity_poly.pdbx_strand_id
1 'polypeptide(L)'
;MMISPLQSPDELRKRMQGLYNADEKSYVRYLTERTEVSQESKVRIYSLAKQIIEKVRANKNTTIIDAFMQQYGLSTEEGLALMCLAESLLRIPDDCTIDDMIRDKIARTT
;
A
#
# COMPACT_ATOMS: atom_id res chain seq x y z
N MET A 1 -26.00 8.96 -28.77
CA MET A 1 -25.94 7.91 -27.73
C MET A 1 -26.84 8.39 -26.58
N MET A 2 -28.11 7.97 -26.56
CA MET A 2 -29.03 8.35 -25.48
C MET A 2 -28.72 7.45 -24.29
N ILE A 3 -28.10 8.02 -23.25
CA ILE A 3 -27.93 7.34 -21.97
C ILE A 3 -29.34 7.22 -21.39
N SER A 4 -29.88 6.00 -21.32
CA SER A 4 -31.13 5.75 -20.60
C SER A 4 -31.00 6.29 -19.18
N PRO A 5 -32.02 7.00 -18.65
CA PRO A 5 -31.96 7.49 -17.29
C PRO A 5 -31.76 6.30 -16.35
N LEU A 6 -30.77 6.42 -15.47
CA LEU A 6 -30.53 5.42 -14.42
C LEU A 6 -31.84 5.23 -13.65
N GLN A 7 -32.19 3.97 -13.39
CA GLN A 7 -33.39 3.63 -12.61
C GLN A 7 -33.41 4.43 -11.31
N SER A 8 -34.61 4.87 -10.91
CA SER A 8 -34.81 5.59 -9.65
C SER A 8 -34.15 4.80 -8.51
N PRO A 9 -33.25 5.43 -7.72
CA PRO A 9 -32.52 4.73 -6.68
C PRO A 9 -33.49 4.08 -5.67
N ASP A 10 -33.31 2.79 -5.41
CA ASP A 10 -33.96 2.10 -4.31
C ASP A 10 -33.64 2.80 -2.98
N GLU A 11 -34.48 2.61 -1.97
CA GLU A 11 -34.39 3.31 -0.69
C GLU A 11 -33.00 3.20 -0.02
N LEU A 12 -32.38 2.01 -0.10
CA LEU A 12 -31.00 1.79 0.37
C LEU A 12 -29.98 2.66 -0.37
N ARG A 13 -30.12 2.77 -1.70
CA ARG A 13 -29.21 3.57 -2.54
C ARG A 13 -29.37 5.07 -2.25
N LYS A 14 -30.60 5.55 -2.00
CA LYS A 14 -30.84 6.93 -1.54
C LYS A 14 -30.17 7.20 -0.19
N ARG A 15 -30.26 6.25 0.75
CA ARG A 15 -29.61 6.37 2.06
C ARG A 15 -28.08 6.42 1.96
N MET A 16 -27.48 5.60 1.11
CA MET A 16 -26.03 5.65 0.85
C MET A 16 -25.61 6.99 0.24
N GLN A 17 -26.37 7.49 -0.75
CA GLN A 17 -26.10 8.80 -1.37
C GLN A 17 -26.20 9.94 -0.36
N GLY A 18 -27.16 9.91 0.55
CA GLY A 18 -27.30 10.91 1.62
C GLY A 18 -26.15 10.92 2.62
N LEU A 19 -25.36 9.85 2.72
CA LEU A 19 -24.19 9.75 3.60
C LEU A 19 -22.88 10.16 2.91
N TYR A 20 -22.89 10.42 1.60
CA TYR A 20 -21.66 10.64 0.82
C TYR A 20 -20.83 11.83 1.32
N ASN A 21 -21.49 12.92 1.71
CA ASN A 21 -20.86 14.13 2.27
C ASN A 21 -21.41 14.43 3.68
N ALA A 22 -21.68 13.39 4.47
CA ALA A 22 -22.10 13.57 5.85
C ALA A 22 -20.99 14.23 6.67
N ASP A 23 -21.36 15.07 7.64
CA ASP A 23 -20.41 15.65 8.60
C ASP A 23 -19.72 14.54 9.40
N GLU A 24 -18.39 14.47 9.28
CA GLU A 24 -17.58 13.41 9.89
C GLU A 24 -17.80 13.34 11.40
N LYS A 25 -17.79 14.50 12.09
CA LYS A 25 -17.92 14.55 13.55
C LYS A 25 -19.26 14.00 14.03
N SER A 26 -20.34 14.41 13.38
CA SER A 26 -21.69 13.95 13.69
C SER A 26 -21.84 12.46 13.41
N TYR A 27 -21.28 11.98 12.31
CA TYR A 27 -21.39 10.58 11.92
C TYR A 27 -20.51 9.64 12.76
N VAL A 28 -19.29 10.06 13.11
CA VAL A 28 -18.42 9.31 14.03
C VAL A 28 -19.06 9.19 15.41
N ARG A 29 -19.69 10.25 15.93
CA ARG A 29 -20.45 10.18 17.18
C ARG A 29 -21.60 9.17 17.09
N TYR A 30 -22.39 9.24 16.01
CA TYR A 30 -23.46 8.28 15.73
C TYR A 30 -22.97 6.82 15.70
N LEU A 31 -21.81 6.55 15.08
CA LEU A 31 -21.23 5.21 15.06
C LEU A 31 -20.71 4.77 16.42
N THR A 32 -20.04 5.66 17.15
CA THR A 32 -19.46 5.38 18.48
C THR A 32 -20.54 5.00 19.49
N GLU A 33 -21.65 5.75 19.51
CA GLU A 33 -22.81 5.45 20.38
C GLU A 33 -23.46 4.09 20.08
N ARG A 34 -23.31 3.58 18.85
CA ARG A 34 -23.89 2.31 18.40
C ARG A 34 -22.92 1.15 18.46
N THR A 35 -21.66 1.40 18.80
CA THR A 35 -20.60 0.39 18.85
C THR A 35 -20.15 0.18 20.30
N GLU A 36 -21.05 -0.36 21.10
CA GLU A 36 -20.67 -0.85 22.43
C GLU A 36 -19.92 -2.18 22.30
N VAL A 37 -18.68 -2.19 22.78
CA VAL A 37 -17.86 -3.41 22.87
C VAL A 37 -17.72 -3.77 24.34
N SER A 38 -18.14 -4.98 24.71
CA SER A 38 -18.01 -5.47 26.09
C SER A 38 -16.56 -5.49 26.54
N GLN A 39 -16.31 -5.35 27.84
CA GLN A 39 -14.95 -5.33 28.40
C GLN A 39 -14.19 -6.64 28.08
N GLU A 40 -14.89 -7.78 28.11
CA GLU A 40 -14.33 -9.07 27.73
C GLU A 40 -13.88 -9.10 26.25
N SER A 41 -14.71 -8.55 25.35
CA SER A 41 -14.38 -8.44 23.93
C SER A 41 -13.17 -7.55 23.71
N LYS A 42 -13.03 -6.44 24.46
CA LYS A 42 -11.85 -5.56 24.39
C LYS A 42 -10.57 -6.30 24.78
N VAL A 43 -10.61 -7.11 25.84
CA VAL A 43 -9.46 -7.93 26.26
C VAL A 43 -9.07 -8.95 25.19
N ARG A 44 -10.05 -9.63 24.59
CA ARG A 44 -9.80 -10.58 23.50
C ARG A 44 -9.19 -9.90 22.27
N ILE A 45 -9.75 -8.76 21.84
CA ILE A 45 -9.24 -7.96 20.72
C ILE A 45 -7.80 -7.54 20.98
N TYR A 46 -7.51 -7.03 22.18
CA TYR A 46 -6.15 -6.60 22.54
C TYR A 46 -5.15 -7.75 22.51
N SER A 47 -5.49 -8.90 23.10
CA SER A 47 -4.63 -10.08 23.12
C SER A 47 -4.32 -10.58 21.70
N LEU A 48 -5.35 -10.65 20.84
CA LEU A 48 -5.18 -11.07 19.45
C LEU A 48 -4.32 -10.08 18.66
N ALA A 49 -4.61 -8.78 18.77
CA ALA A 49 -3.85 -7.73 18.11
C ALA A 49 -2.37 -7.77 18.53
N LYS A 50 -2.10 -7.94 19.83
CA LYS A 50 -0.74 -8.09 20.37
C LYS A 50 -0.02 -9.28 19.73
N GLN A 51 -0.65 -10.46 19.69
CA GLN A 51 -0.04 -11.65 19.08
C GLN A 51 0.26 -11.45 17.58
N ILE A 52 -0.64 -10.80 16.84
CA ILE A 52 -0.41 -10.50 15.42
C ILE A 52 0.78 -9.55 15.26
N ILE A 53 0.83 -8.47 16.04
CA ILE A 53 1.92 -7.48 16.00
C ILE A 53 3.26 -8.14 16.35
N GLU A 54 3.29 -9.00 17.38
CA GLU A 54 4.50 -9.74 17.76
C GLU A 54 5.00 -10.63 16.61
N LYS A 55 4.10 -11.36 15.95
CA LYS A 55 4.45 -12.18 14.77
C LYS A 55 4.96 -11.35 13.59
N VAL A 56 4.32 -10.22 13.29
CA VAL A 56 4.77 -9.32 12.20
C VAL A 56 6.14 -8.73 12.51
N ARG A 57 6.38 -8.32 13.76
CA ARG A 57 7.68 -7.78 14.17
C ARG A 57 8.79 -8.83 14.22
N ALA A 58 8.48 -10.06 14.61
CA ALA A 58 9.43 -11.16 14.56
C ALA A 58 9.84 -11.50 13.11
N ASN A 59 8.91 -11.34 12.16
CA ASN A 59 9.15 -11.53 10.73
C ASN A 59 9.50 -10.22 9.99
N LYS A 60 10.07 -9.21 10.67
CA LYS A 60 10.61 -8.01 10.01
C LYS A 60 11.87 -8.37 9.22
N ASN A 61 11.68 -9.09 8.13
CA ASN A 61 12.60 -9.05 7.03
C ASN A 61 12.28 -7.73 6.32
N THR A 62 13.04 -6.68 6.61
CA THR A 62 13.09 -5.52 5.71
C THR A 62 13.28 -6.09 4.31
N THR A 63 12.35 -5.82 3.39
CA THR A 63 12.48 -6.32 2.02
C THR A 63 13.84 -5.88 1.51
N ILE A 64 14.58 -6.74 0.79
CA ILE A 64 15.91 -6.41 0.26
C ILE A 64 15.89 -5.03 -0.43
N ILE A 65 14.79 -4.74 -1.11
CA ILE A 65 14.47 -3.46 -1.75
C ILE A 65 14.43 -2.29 -0.75
N ASP A 66 13.70 -2.41 0.36
CA ASP A 66 13.55 -1.34 1.36
C ASP A 66 14.90 -1.04 2.03
N ALA A 67 15.66 -2.09 2.34
CA ALA A 67 17.01 -1.96 2.89
C ALA A 67 17.96 -1.30 1.88
N PHE A 68 17.86 -1.68 0.61
CA PHE A 68 18.64 -1.11 -0.48
C PHE A 68 18.31 0.39 -0.69
N MET A 69 17.02 0.76 -0.76
CA MET A 69 16.61 2.16 -0.88
C MET A 69 17.12 2.99 0.31
N GLN A 70 17.03 2.47 1.53
CA GLN A 70 17.54 3.15 2.71
C GLN A 70 19.07 3.32 2.68
N GLN A 71 19.81 2.29 2.27
CA GLN A 71 21.27 2.30 2.23
C GLN A 71 21.82 3.34 1.23
N TYR A 72 21.15 3.51 0.09
CA TYR A 72 21.58 4.44 -0.96
C TYR A 72 20.81 5.77 -0.97
N GLY A 73 19.89 5.98 0.00
CA GLY A 73 19.11 7.21 0.13
C GLY A 73 18.18 7.49 -1.04
N LEU A 74 17.70 6.45 -1.72
CA LEU A 74 16.89 6.59 -2.94
C LEU A 74 15.46 7.04 -2.62
N SER A 75 14.94 7.94 -3.45
CA SER A 75 13.52 8.22 -3.53
C SER A 75 12.74 7.03 -4.13
N THR A 76 11.42 7.01 -3.96
CA THR A 76 10.56 5.98 -4.55
C THR A 76 10.66 5.95 -6.08
N GLU A 77 10.82 7.11 -6.72
CA GLU A 77 10.96 7.23 -8.18
C GLU A 77 12.30 6.67 -8.65
N GLU A 78 13.39 6.98 -7.95
CA GLU A 78 14.72 6.43 -8.25
C GLU A 78 14.76 4.91 -8.00
N GLY A 79 14.11 4.43 -6.93
CA GLY A 79 13.96 3.01 -6.67
C GLY A 79 13.23 2.26 -7.79
N LEU A 80 12.16 2.85 -8.35
CA LEU A 80 11.44 2.29 -9.49
C LEU A 80 12.32 2.26 -10.74
N ALA A 81 13.01 3.36 -11.04
CA ALA A 81 13.91 3.45 -12.19
C ALA A 81 15.04 2.40 -12.11
N LEU A 82 15.61 2.20 -10.91
CA LEU A 82 16.64 1.20 -10.70
C LEU A 82 16.14 -0.24 -10.84
N MET A 83 14.92 -0.55 -10.38
CA MET A 83 14.32 -1.86 -10.61
C MET A 83 14.08 -2.13 -12.10
N CYS A 84 13.58 -1.14 -12.85
CA CYS A 84 13.40 -1.25 -14.30
C CYS A 84 14.74 -1.44 -15.02
N LEU A 85 15.80 -0.76 -14.57
CA LEU A 85 17.15 -0.94 -15.07
C LEU A 85 17.65 -2.37 -14.79
N ALA A 86 17.50 -2.85 -13.56
CA ALA A 86 17.87 -4.20 -13.17
C ALA A 86 17.09 -5.26 -13.98
N GLU A 87 15.78 -5.07 -14.19
CA GLU A 87 14.98 -5.95 -15.05
C GLU A 87 15.50 -5.97 -16.49
N SER A 88 15.84 -4.80 -17.04
CA SER A 88 16.37 -4.68 -18.39
C SER A 88 17.72 -5.39 -18.53
N LEU A 89 18.58 -5.31 -17.51
CA LEU A 89 19.87 -6.00 -17.45
C LEU A 89 19.69 -7.52 -17.36
N LEU A 90 18.73 -8.01 -16.57
CA LEU A 90 18.43 -9.45 -16.44
C LEU A 90 17.90 -10.10 -17.73
N ARG A 91 17.50 -9.30 -18.73
CA ARG A 91 17.08 -9.80 -20.06
C ARG A 91 18.27 -10.05 -21.00
N ILE A 92 19.47 -9.57 -20.65
CA ILE A 92 20.69 -9.84 -21.42
C ILE A 92 21.18 -11.25 -21.04
N PRO A 93 21.42 -12.15 -22.01
CA PRO A 93 21.66 -13.57 -21.72
C PRO A 93 23.08 -13.89 -21.22
N ASP A 94 24.04 -12.98 -21.35
CA ASP A 94 25.43 -13.21 -20.99
C ASP A 94 25.98 -12.12 -20.05
N ASP A 95 26.67 -12.56 -18.99
CA ASP A 95 27.16 -11.69 -17.94
C ASP A 95 28.27 -10.72 -18.42
N CYS A 96 29.07 -11.12 -19.43
CA CYS A 96 30.12 -10.23 -19.95
C CYS A 96 29.54 -9.01 -20.67
N THR A 97 28.45 -9.16 -21.43
CA THR A 97 27.78 -8.02 -22.08
C THR A 97 27.09 -7.13 -21.05
N ILE A 98 26.55 -7.69 -19.97
CA ILE A 98 26.00 -6.91 -18.85
C ILE A 98 27.09 -6.02 -18.24
N ASP A 99 28.24 -6.61 -17.86
CA ASP A 99 29.34 -5.90 -17.23
C ASP A 99 29.93 -4.80 -18.12
N ASP A 100 30.12 -5.10 -19.41
CA ASP A 100 30.61 -4.12 -20.38
C ASP A 100 29.60 -2.98 -20.56
N MET A 101 28.29 -3.27 -20.60
CA MET A 101 27.26 -2.24 -20.70
C MET A 101 27.18 -1.35 -19.45
N ILE A 102 27.27 -1.95 -18.25
CA ILE A 102 27.31 -1.20 -16.99
C ILE A 102 28.52 -0.25 -17.00
N ARG A 103 29.70 -0.77 -17.33
CA ARG A 103 30.96 0.00 -17.35
C ARG A 103 30.93 1.13 -18.38
N ASP A 104 30.40 0.88 -19.58
CA ASP A 104 30.48 1.85 -20.67
C ASP A 104 29.35 2.86 -20.73
N LYS A 105 28.15 2.52 -20.24
CA LYS A 105 26.95 3.34 -20.46
C LYS A 105 26.26 3.80 -19.19
N ILE A 106 26.41 3.10 -18.06
CA ILE A 106 25.68 3.40 -16.82
C ILE A 106 26.61 4.04 -15.78
N ALA A 107 27.77 3.43 -15.51
CA ALA A 107 28.72 3.90 -14.49
C ALA A 107 29.61 5.06 -14.96
N ARG A 108 29.54 5.46 -16.24
CA ARG A 108 30.19 6.68 -16.70
C ARG A 108 29.37 7.88 -16.24
N THR A 109 29.71 8.38 -15.07
CA THR A 109 29.24 9.69 -14.59
C THR A 109 30.45 10.57 -14.34
N THR A 110 30.46 11.69 -15.07
CA THR A 110 31.34 12.85 -14.87
C THR A 110 31.15 13.46 -13.49
#